data_AF-A0A2E8CHI8-F1
#
_entry.id   AF-A0A2E8CHI8-F1
#
_cell.length_a   1.000
_cell.length_b   1.000
_cell.length_c   1.000
_cell.angle_alpha   90.00
_cell.angle_beta   90.00
_cell.angle_gamma   90.00
#
_symmetry.space_group_name_H-M   'P 1'
#
loop_
_entity.id
_entity.type
_entity.pdbx_description
1 polymer ?
#
loop_
_entity_poly.entity_id
_entity_poly.type
_entity_poly.pdbx_seq_one_letter_code
_entity_poly.pdbx_strand_id
1 'polypeptide(L)'
;MVKEGEKLYQANCVFCHQADAIGKAGFAPSLTNPELLSIASDKYFMGTIRDGRAGTGMPPFAHLGRKKIKALVAYFRSFETLPNRSDEVDAQPEAHGDPRLGRFWFEQICATCHGVKGDGYLAGGTGTAIGRPGFLNKASDGFIRMTVKEGRSNTRMLGFSGSNGLANLTDQEIDDVITYMRDLPNSQ
;
A
#
# COMPACT_ATOMS: atom_id res chain seq x y z
N MET A 1 -3.63 -16.91 18.07
CA MET A 1 -3.84 -16.51 16.67
C MET A 1 -2.53 -16.37 15.91
N VAL A 2 -1.50 -15.71 16.46
CA VAL A 2 -0.18 -15.53 15.81
C VAL A 2 0.44 -16.82 15.25
N LYS A 3 0.59 -17.88 16.06
CA LYS A 3 1.14 -19.19 15.61
C LYS A 3 0.34 -19.84 14.46
N GLU A 4 -0.98 -19.63 14.42
CA GLU A 4 -1.81 -20.13 13.31
C GLU A 4 -1.58 -19.29 12.05
N GLY A 5 -1.51 -17.96 12.21
CA GLY A 5 -1.17 -17.03 11.15
C GLY A 5 0.20 -17.31 10.52
N GLU A 6 1.21 -17.58 11.34
CA GLU A 6 2.55 -17.96 10.89
C GLU A 6 2.52 -19.22 10.03
N LYS A 7 1.83 -20.28 10.47
CA LYS A 7 1.68 -21.52 9.67
C LYS A 7 0.99 -21.26 8.34
N LEU A 8 -0.06 -20.43 8.35
CA LEU A 8 -0.76 -20.03 7.12
C LEU A 8 0.16 -19.22 6.21
N TYR A 9 0.95 -18.31 6.76
CA TYR A 9 1.90 -17.51 6.03
C TYR A 9 2.95 -18.38 5.32
N GLN A 10 3.54 -19.33 6.05
CA GLN A 10 4.50 -20.29 5.50
C GLN A 10 3.89 -21.17 4.40
N ALA A 11 2.60 -21.50 4.49
CA ALA A 11 1.94 -22.33 3.48
C ALA A 11 1.51 -21.55 2.22
N ASN A 12 1.23 -20.24 2.33
CA ASN A 12 0.49 -19.51 1.28
C ASN A 12 1.19 -18.25 0.76
N CYS A 13 2.02 -17.59 1.60
CA CYS A 13 2.52 -16.24 1.32
C CYS A 13 4.04 -16.20 1.13
N VAL A 14 4.76 -17.13 1.76
CA VAL A 14 6.23 -17.16 1.82
C VAL A 14 6.90 -17.15 0.44
N PHE A 15 6.28 -17.79 -0.55
CA PHE A 15 6.84 -17.89 -1.90
C PHE A 15 7.08 -16.52 -2.53
N CYS A 16 6.18 -15.57 -2.27
CA CYS A 16 6.32 -14.20 -2.76
C CYS A 16 6.96 -13.27 -1.74
N HIS A 17 6.47 -13.32 -0.49
CA HIS A 17 6.81 -12.34 0.54
C HIS A 17 8.03 -12.71 1.40
N GLN A 18 8.72 -13.82 1.09
CA GLN A 18 9.91 -14.35 1.80
C GLN A 18 9.62 -14.86 3.21
N ALA A 19 10.52 -15.65 3.79
CA ALA A 19 10.28 -16.35 5.07
C ALA A 19 10.05 -15.41 6.26
N ASP A 20 10.68 -14.25 6.23
CA ASP A 20 10.64 -13.16 7.22
C ASP A 20 9.63 -12.06 6.89
N ALA A 21 8.84 -12.23 5.82
CA ALA A 21 7.82 -11.29 5.37
C ALA A 21 8.33 -9.90 4.96
N ILE A 22 9.64 -9.73 4.74
CA ILE A 22 10.22 -8.46 4.25
C ILE A 22 9.97 -8.24 2.75
N GLY A 23 9.49 -9.28 2.04
CA GLY A 23 9.24 -9.20 0.62
C GLY A 23 10.51 -9.24 -0.22
N LYS A 24 10.34 -9.05 -1.53
CA LYS A 24 11.42 -8.97 -2.51
C LYS A 24 11.23 -7.72 -3.36
N ALA A 25 12.21 -6.82 -3.34
CA ALA A 25 12.18 -5.59 -4.12
C ALA A 25 11.88 -5.88 -5.61
N GLY A 26 10.96 -5.11 -6.20
CA GLY A 26 10.52 -5.32 -7.58
C GLY A 26 9.54 -6.49 -7.79
N PHE A 27 9.13 -7.21 -6.74
CA PHE A 27 8.28 -8.40 -6.86
C PHE A 27 7.13 -8.45 -5.86
N ALA A 28 7.44 -8.35 -4.56
CA ALA A 28 6.45 -8.38 -3.48
C ALA A 28 6.85 -7.40 -2.37
N PRO A 29 5.94 -6.55 -1.89
CA PRO A 29 6.26 -5.59 -0.83
C PRO A 29 6.49 -6.28 0.52
N SER A 30 7.22 -5.59 1.40
CA SER A 30 7.27 -5.96 2.82
C SER A 30 5.89 -5.90 3.45
N LEU A 31 5.55 -6.92 4.26
CA LEU A 31 4.35 -6.98 5.08
C LEU A 31 4.64 -6.64 6.55
N THR A 32 5.92 -6.50 6.91
CA THR A 32 6.41 -6.24 8.27
C THR A 32 7.12 -4.89 8.41
N ASN A 33 7.01 -4.03 7.39
CA ASN A 33 7.54 -2.68 7.44
C ASN A 33 6.86 -1.88 8.58
N PRO A 34 7.62 -1.23 9.48
CA PRO A 34 7.06 -0.55 10.65
C PRO A 34 6.05 0.54 10.30
N GLU A 35 6.33 1.36 9.29
CA GLU A 35 5.44 2.44 8.89
C GLU A 35 4.13 1.90 8.31
N LEU A 36 4.20 0.86 7.45
CA LEU A 36 3.02 0.17 6.94
C LEU A 36 2.14 -0.36 8.09
N LEU A 37 2.74 -1.07 9.05
CA LEU A 37 1.97 -1.63 10.17
C LEU A 37 1.38 -0.53 11.06
N SER A 38 2.08 0.60 11.23
CA SER A 38 1.59 1.74 12.00
C SER A 38 0.31 2.33 11.41
N ILE A 39 0.22 2.49 10.08
CA ILE A 39 -0.90 3.25 9.45
C ILE A 39 -1.95 2.39 8.73
N ALA A 40 -1.64 1.15 8.37
CA ALA A 40 -2.62 0.28 7.71
C ALA A 40 -3.59 -0.31 8.73
N SER A 41 -4.90 -0.27 8.44
CA SER A 41 -5.92 -0.89 9.30
C SER A 41 -6.05 -2.39 9.06
N ASP A 42 -6.62 -3.10 10.03
CA ASP A 42 -6.97 -4.52 9.86
C ASP A 42 -7.95 -4.72 8.70
N LYS A 43 -8.85 -3.76 8.48
CA LYS A 43 -9.78 -3.74 7.34
C LYS A 43 -9.01 -3.74 6.02
N TYR A 44 -7.98 -2.89 5.88
CA TYR A 44 -7.11 -2.85 4.71
C TYR A 44 -6.42 -4.20 4.46
N PHE A 45 -5.79 -4.78 5.49
CA PHE A 45 -5.10 -6.07 5.34
C PHE A 45 -6.07 -7.20 5.02
N MET A 46 -7.14 -7.34 5.79
CA MET A 46 -8.12 -8.41 5.57
C MET A 46 -8.77 -8.30 4.18
N GLY A 47 -9.11 -7.09 3.73
CA GLY A 47 -9.65 -6.85 2.40
C GLY A 47 -8.67 -7.19 1.29
N THR A 48 -7.40 -6.78 1.44
CA THR A 48 -6.34 -7.05 0.46
C THR A 48 -6.03 -8.55 0.35
N ILE A 49 -5.96 -9.26 1.47
CA ILE A 49 -5.71 -10.71 1.48
C ILE A 49 -6.89 -11.46 0.87
N ARG A 50 -8.12 -11.13 1.28
CA ARG A 50 -9.33 -11.80 0.81
C ARG A 50 -9.51 -11.66 -0.70
N ASP A 51 -9.41 -10.44 -1.21
CA ASP A 51 -9.75 -10.10 -2.59
C ASP A 51 -8.53 -10.14 -3.53
N GLY A 52 -7.33 -10.25 -2.99
CA GLY A 52 -6.09 -10.08 -3.75
C GLY A 52 -5.93 -8.67 -4.27
N ARG A 53 -5.00 -8.50 -5.22
CA ARG A 53 -4.85 -7.24 -5.98
C ARG A 53 -4.98 -7.57 -7.47
N ALA A 54 -6.20 -7.45 -7.99
CA ALA A 54 -6.49 -7.71 -9.40
C ALA A 54 -5.56 -6.93 -10.34
N GLY A 55 -5.09 -7.59 -11.40
CA GLY A 55 -4.09 -7.03 -12.31
C GLY A 55 -2.66 -7.02 -11.74
N THR A 56 -2.36 -7.82 -10.72
CA THR A 56 -1.02 -8.02 -10.16
C THR A 56 -0.77 -9.51 -9.88
N GLY A 57 0.44 -9.86 -9.45
CA GLY A 57 0.78 -11.22 -9.01
C GLY A 57 0.21 -11.65 -7.65
N MET A 58 -0.58 -10.81 -6.95
CA MET A 58 -1.20 -11.15 -5.66
C MET A 58 -2.62 -11.69 -5.84
N PRO A 59 -2.84 -13.02 -5.80
CA PRO A 59 -4.16 -13.62 -5.98
C PRO A 59 -5.06 -13.44 -4.75
N PRO A 60 -6.38 -13.70 -4.88
CA PRO A 60 -7.30 -13.70 -3.75
C PRO A 60 -7.15 -14.95 -2.86
N PHE A 61 -7.27 -14.76 -1.55
CA PHE A 61 -7.25 -15.85 -0.55
C PHE A 61 -8.58 -16.02 0.19
N ALA A 62 -9.70 -15.61 -0.41
CA ALA A 62 -11.04 -15.73 0.18
C ALA A 62 -11.39 -17.16 0.66
N HIS A 63 -10.86 -18.20 -0.01
CA HIS A 63 -11.05 -19.61 0.35
C HIS A 63 -10.51 -19.98 1.76
N LEU A 64 -9.60 -19.19 2.32
CA LEU A 64 -9.14 -19.38 3.70
C LEU A 64 -10.23 -19.04 4.73
N GLY A 65 -11.19 -18.19 4.36
CA GLY A 65 -12.25 -17.72 5.24
C GLY A 65 -11.77 -16.69 6.28
N ARG A 66 -12.74 -15.98 6.87
CA ARG A 66 -12.49 -14.81 7.74
C ARG A 66 -11.55 -15.11 8.91
N LYS A 67 -11.70 -16.26 9.57
CA LYS A 67 -10.92 -16.63 10.76
C LYS A 67 -9.43 -16.79 10.44
N LYS A 68 -9.09 -17.50 9.35
CA LYS A 68 -7.70 -17.72 8.93
C LYS A 68 -7.06 -16.44 8.40
N ILE A 69 -7.81 -15.62 7.66
CA ILE A 69 -7.34 -14.29 7.25
C ILE A 69 -7.05 -13.42 8.47
N LYS A 70 -7.92 -13.42 9.49
CA LYS A 70 -7.65 -12.70 10.74
C LYS A 70 -6.40 -13.24 11.47
N ALA A 71 -6.15 -14.54 11.40
CA ALA A 71 -4.92 -15.13 11.96
C ALA A 71 -3.67 -14.64 11.22
N LEU A 72 -3.69 -14.54 9.88
CA LEU A 72 -2.62 -13.93 9.08
C LEU A 72 -2.36 -12.48 9.50
N VAL A 73 -3.42 -11.67 9.64
CA VAL A 73 -3.28 -10.28 10.10
C VAL A 73 -2.67 -10.23 11.50
N ALA A 74 -3.12 -11.09 12.43
CA ALA A 74 -2.53 -11.17 13.77
C ALA A 74 -1.04 -11.53 13.75
N TYR A 75 -0.59 -12.33 12.77
CA TYR A 75 0.84 -12.60 12.57
C TYR A 75 1.59 -11.35 12.10
N PHE A 76 1.07 -10.59 11.12
CA PHE A 76 1.70 -9.33 10.70
C PHE A 76 1.77 -8.31 11.83
N ARG A 77 0.70 -8.19 12.62
CA ARG A 77 0.63 -7.32 13.79
C ARG A 77 1.66 -7.67 14.87
N SER A 78 2.11 -8.93 14.96
CA SER A 78 3.17 -9.29 15.91
C SER A 78 4.55 -8.69 15.61
N PHE A 79 4.73 -8.07 14.43
CA PHE A 79 5.93 -7.33 14.06
C PHE A 79 5.82 -5.82 14.30
N GLU A 80 4.72 -5.33 14.88
CA GLU A 80 4.55 -3.91 15.20
C GLU A 80 5.61 -3.43 16.19
N THR A 81 6.33 -2.38 15.82
CA THR A 81 7.29 -1.68 16.68
C THR A 81 6.94 -0.21 16.88
N LEU A 82 5.98 0.31 16.11
CA LEU A 82 5.46 1.67 16.20
C LEU A 82 4.02 1.66 16.71
N PRO A 83 3.53 2.76 17.30
CA PRO A 83 2.12 2.89 17.66
C PRO A 83 1.21 2.66 16.44
N ASN A 84 0.12 1.93 16.66
CA ASN A 84 -0.90 1.76 15.64
C ASN A 84 -1.75 3.05 15.56
N ARG A 85 -1.63 3.77 14.44
CA ARG A 85 -2.31 5.01 14.10
C ARG A 85 -3.41 4.80 13.06
N SER A 86 -3.73 3.54 12.72
CA SER A 86 -4.59 3.24 11.58
C SER A 86 -6.01 3.81 11.71
N ASP A 87 -6.55 3.89 12.92
CA ASP A 87 -7.87 4.53 13.16
C ASP A 87 -7.83 6.05 12.92
N GLU A 88 -6.77 6.73 13.36
CA GLU A 88 -6.56 8.17 13.08
C GLU A 88 -6.39 8.43 11.59
N VAL A 89 -5.62 7.57 10.91
CA VAL A 89 -5.34 7.66 9.48
C VAL A 89 -6.60 7.39 8.65
N ASP A 90 -7.37 6.35 8.96
CA ASP A 90 -8.62 6.03 8.27
C ASP A 90 -9.73 7.06 8.55
N ALA A 91 -9.62 7.86 9.62
CA ALA A 91 -10.56 8.94 9.94
C ALA A 91 -10.27 10.27 9.21
N GLN A 92 -9.13 10.37 8.50
CA GLN A 92 -8.83 11.55 7.69
C GLN A 92 -9.85 11.71 6.56
N PRO A 93 -10.15 12.95 6.14
CA PRO A 93 -11.08 13.19 5.04
C PRO A 93 -10.55 12.61 3.72
N GLU A 94 -11.50 12.28 2.84
CA GLU A 94 -11.22 12.02 1.43
C GLU A 94 -10.48 13.22 0.82
N ALA A 95 -9.59 12.95 -0.12
CA ALA A 95 -8.79 13.96 -0.76
C ALA A 95 -9.64 14.84 -1.68
N HIS A 96 -9.34 16.13 -1.67
CA HIS A 96 -9.97 17.11 -2.54
C HIS A 96 -8.89 17.95 -3.22
N GLY A 97 -8.62 17.68 -4.50
CA GLY A 97 -7.61 18.37 -5.28
C GLY A 97 -7.96 18.51 -6.77
N ASP A 98 -7.04 19.09 -7.54
CA ASP A 98 -7.16 19.19 -9.00
C ASP A 98 -6.49 17.98 -9.67
N PRO A 99 -7.25 17.07 -10.32
CA PRO A 99 -6.68 15.87 -10.94
C PRO A 99 -5.72 16.18 -12.10
N ARG A 100 -5.77 17.40 -12.68
CA ARG A 100 -4.80 17.83 -13.72
C ARG A 100 -3.43 18.09 -13.12
N LEU A 101 -3.38 18.74 -11.95
CA LEU A 101 -2.15 18.93 -11.19
C LEU A 101 -1.68 17.58 -10.62
N GLY A 102 -2.62 16.76 -10.13
CA GLY A 102 -2.34 15.42 -9.65
C GLY A 102 -1.67 14.53 -10.69
N ARG A 103 -2.15 14.59 -11.94
CA ARG A 103 -1.52 13.92 -13.08
C ARG A 103 -0.09 14.40 -13.28
N PHE A 104 0.12 15.72 -13.31
CA PHE A 104 1.45 16.31 -13.48
C PHE A 104 2.42 15.79 -12.42
N TRP A 105 2.06 15.90 -11.13
CA TRP A 105 2.88 15.42 -10.02
C TRP A 105 3.14 13.92 -10.09
N PHE A 106 2.11 13.13 -10.39
CA PHE A 106 2.24 11.68 -10.52
C PHE A 106 3.21 11.31 -11.64
N GLU A 107 3.10 11.94 -12.81
CA GLU A 107 3.98 11.67 -13.95
C GLU A 107 5.43 12.07 -13.67
N GLN A 108 5.66 13.19 -12.98
CA GLN A 108 7.01 13.65 -12.65
C GLN A 108 7.69 12.84 -11.53
N ILE A 109 6.92 12.40 -10.53
CA ILE A 109 7.48 11.88 -9.27
C ILE A 109 7.21 10.39 -9.12
N CYS A 110 5.97 9.97 -9.33
CA CYS A 110 5.51 8.63 -8.95
C CYS A 110 5.68 7.60 -10.06
N ALA A 111 5.43 8.00 -11.31
CA ALA A 111 5.36 7.12 -12.48
C ALA A 111 6.69 6.41 -12.78
N THR A 112 7.83 7.03 -12.45
CA THR A 112 9.17 6.42 -12.57
C THR A 112 9.27 5.08 -11.83
N CYS A 113 8.62 4.98 -10.67
CA CYS A 113 8.61 3.75 -9.87
C CYS A 113 7.34 2.93 -10.10
N HIS A 114 6.18 3.59 -10.12
CA HIS A 114 4.88 2.92 -10.12
C HIS A 114 4.31 2.65 -11.52
N GLY A 115 4.96 3.11 -12.59
CA GLY A 115 4.47 3.07 -13.96
C GLY A 115 3.51 4.22 -14.26
N VAL A 116 3.34 4.55 -15.55
CA VAL A 116 2.55 5.72 -16.02
C VAL A 116 1.11 5.73 -15.51
N LYS A 117 0.47 4.56 -15.41
CA LYS A 117 -0.89 4.41 -14.85
C LYS A 117 -0.89 3.79 -13.44
N GLY A 118 0.26 3.76 -12.75
CA GLY A 118 0.37 3.09 -11.46
C GLY A 118 0.23 1.56 -11.54
N ASP A 119 0.59 0.97 -12.68
CA ASP A 119 0.45 -0.47 -12.96
C ASP A 119 1.46 -1.36 -12.21
N GLY A 120 2.50 -0.76 -11.63
CA GLY A 120 3.51 -1.39 -10.80
C GLY A 120 4.46 -2.32 -11.56
N TYR A 121 4.88 -3.40 -10.91
CA TYR A 121 5.90 -4.35 -11.39
C TYR A 121 5.64 -4.90 -12.80
N LEU A 122 4.37 -5.13 -13.18
CA LEU A 122 4.03 -5.67 -14.49
C LEU A 122 4.34 -4.71 -15.65
N ALA A 123 4.42 -3.41 -15.38
CA ALA A 123 4.82 -2.40 -16.35
C ALA A 123 6.35 -2.12 -16.35
N GLY A 124 7.15 -2.98 -15.70
CA GLY A 124 8.58 -2.77 -15.53
C GLY A 124 8.95 -1.76 -14.44
N GLY A 125 7.96 -1.25 -13.70
CA GLY A 125 8.19 -0.37 -12.55
C GLY A 125 8.84 -1.09 -11.37
N THR A 126 9.49 -0.34 -10.49
CA THR A 126 10.10 -0.88 -9.25
C THR A 126 9.21 -0.68 -8.01
N GLY A 127 8.06 -0.04 -8.17
CA GLY A 127 7.03 0.18 -7.15
C GLY A 127 5.80 -0.71 -7.34
N THR A 128 4.96 -0.80 -6.29
CA THR A 128 3.73 -1.62 -6.35
C THR A 128 2.67 -0.99 -7.24
N ALA A 129 1.67 -1.77 -7.67
CA ALA A 129 0.58 -1.28 -8.52
C ALA A 129 -0.43 -0.42 -7.74
N ILE A 130 -0.17 0.88 -7.61
CA ILE A 130 -0.98 1.82 -6.82
C ILE A 130 -2.12 2.48 -7.60
N GLY A 131 -2.14 2.38 -8.93
CA GLY A 131 -3.21 2.93 -9.78
C GLY A 131 -4.34 1.95 -10.08
N ARG A 132 -4.29 0.74 -9.52
CA ARG A 132 -5.26 -0.33 -9.82
C ARG A 132 -6.41 -0.38 -8.79
N PRO A 133 -7.63 -0.77 -9.20
CA PRO A 133 -8.78 -0.92 -8.29
C PRO A 133 -8.51 -1.83 -7.09
N GLY A 134 -7.70 -2.89 -7.26
CA GLY A 134 -7.35 -3.80 -6.18
C GLY A 134 -6.61 -3.14 -5.01
N PHE A 135 -5.94 -2.01 -5.25
CA PHE A 135 -5.34 -1.18 -4.20
C PHE A 135 -6.28 -0.04 -3.80
N LEU A 136 -6.73 0.75 -4.77
CA LEU A 136 -7.51 1.96 -4.52
C LEU A 136 -8.79 1.65 -3.75
N ASN A 137 -9.51 0.58 -4.08
CA ASN A 137 -10.77 0.25 -3.38
C ASN A 137 -10.57 -0.22 -1.93
N LYS A 138 -9.32 -0.45 -1.49
CA LYS A 138 -8.99 -0.92 -0.14
C LYS A 138 -8.30 0.15 0.70
N ALA A 139 -7.44 0.94 0.08
CA ALA A 139 -6.74 2.05 0.74
C ALA A 139 -7.70 3.21 0.99
N SER A 140 -7.70 3.76 2.20
CA SER A 140 -8.27 5.08 2.48
C SER A 140 -7.37 6.18 1.90
N ASP A 141 -7.93 7.36 1.67
CA ASP A 141 -7.14 8.52 1.24
C ASP A 141 -6.13 8.94 2.31
N GLY A 142 -6.51 8.85 3.59
CA GLY A 142 -5.56 9.03 4.69
C GLY A 142 -4.39 8.06 4.63
N PHE A 143 -4.62 6.78 4.34
CA PHE A 143 -3.53 5.80 4.20
C PHE A 143 -2.58 6.16 3.05
N ILE A 144 -3.11 6.58 1.89
CA ILE A 144 -2.30 7.01 0.75
C ILE A 144 -1.50 8.27 1.12
N ARG A 145 -2.18 9.27 1.70
CA ARG A 145 -1.58 10.54 2.14
C ARG A 145 -0.41 10.31 3.09
N MET A 146 -0.61 9.51 4.14
CA MET A 146 0.46 9.23 5.10
C MET A 146 1.59 8.41 4.49
N THR A 147 1.28 7.47 3.58
CA THR A 147 2.32 6.74 2.84
C THR A 147 3.16 7.69 1.97
N VAL A 148 2.56 8.70 1.34
CA VAL A 148 3.29 9.70 0.54
C VAL A 148 4.10 10.64 1.43
N LYS A 149 3.54 11.10 2.55
CA LYS A 149 4.21 12.02 3.47
C LYS A 149 5.41 11.39 4.16
N GLU A 150 5.22 10.21 4.75
CA GLU A 150 6.19 9.57 5.64
C GLU A 150 7.06 8.54 4.92
N GLY A 151 6.58 7.96 3.82
CA GLY A 151 7.27 6.88 3.12
C GLY A 151 7.31 5.59 3.92
N ARG A 152 8.28 4.74 3.60
CA ARG A 152 8.55 3.45 4.26
C ARG A 152 10.05 3.22 4.35
N SER A 153 10.54 3.05 5.58
CA SER A 153 11.95 2.78 5.82
C SER A 153 12.40 1.49 5.14
N ASN A 154 13.68 1.45 4.74
CA ASN A 154 14.27 0.32 4.01
C ASN A 154 13.59 -0.01 2.66
N THR A 155 12.92 0.98 2.06
CA THR A 155 12.36 0.87 0.71
C THR A 155 12.74 2.09 -0.13
N ARG A 156 12.44 2.04 -1.44
CA ARG A 156 12.55 3.21 -2.32
C ARG A 156 11.37 4.18 -2.22
N MET A 157 10.30 3.80 -1.52
CA MET A 157 9.17 4.69 -1.24
C MET A 157 9.53 5.57 -0.05
N LEU A 158 10.35 6.60 -0.27
CA LEU A 158 10.71 7.57 0.76
C LEU A 158 9.57 8.54 1.02
N GLY A 159 9.69 9.38 2.06
CA GLY A 159 8.76 10.49 2.27
C GLY A 159 8.93 11.55 1.19
N PHE A 160 7.82 12.09 0.69
CA PHE A 160 7.79 13.13 -0.33
C PHE A 160 7.38 14.49 0.22
N SER A 161 7.05 14.59 1.51
CA SER A 161 6.66 15.83 2.19
C SER A 161 7.79 16.40 3.04
N GLY A 162 7.83 17.73 3.15
CA GLY A 162 8.76 18.45 4.02
C GLY A 162 10.19 18.56 3.46
N SER A 163 11.02 19.35 4.14
CA SER A 163 12.36 19.74 3.66
C SER A 163 13.34 18.59 3.45
N ASN A 164 13.07 17.44 4.07
CA ASN A 164 13.87 16.22 3.95
C ASN A 164 13.24 15.19 3.00
N GLY A 165 12.07 15.48 2.43
CA GLY A 165 11.38 14.61 1.49
C GLY A 165 11.96 14.72 0.07
N LEU A 166 11.76 13.70 -0.76
CA LEU A 166 12.30 13.67 -2.13
C LEU A 166 11.78 14.78 -3.04
N ALA A 167 10.59 15.34 -2.77
CA ALA A 167 9.95 16.34 -3.62
C ALA A 167 9.30 17.51 -2.85
N ASN A 168 9.50 17.62 -1.53
CA ASN A 168 8.91 18.64 -0.64
C ASN A 168 7.46 19.03 -1.00
N LEU A 169 6.62 18.03 -1.29
CA LEU A 169 5.21 18.22 -1.63
C LEU A 169 4.45 18.80 -0.43
N THR A 170 3.57 19.74 -0.73
CA THR A 170 2.56 20.26 0.19
C THR A 170 1.40 19.28 0.35
N ASP A 171 0.59 19.46 1.39
CA ASP A 171 -0.61 18.63 1.60
C ASP A 171 -1.60 18.73 0.43
N GLN A 172 -1.73 19.92 -0.18
CA GLN A 172 -2.59 20.10 -1.34
C GLN A 172 -2.09 19.34 -2.58
N GLU A 173 -0.79 19.36 -2.85
CA GLU A 173 -0.22 18.64 -4.00
C GLU A 173 -0.34 17.12 -3.82
N ILE A 174 -0.28 16.63 -2.57
CA ILE A 174 -0.55 15.22 -2.27
C ILE A 174 -2.02 14.89 -2.52
N ASP A 175 -2.96 15.75 -2.10
CA ASP A 175 -4.39 15.56 -2.36
C ASP A 175 -4.73 15.65 -3.85
N ASP A 176 -4.05 16.49 -4.62
CA ASP A 176 -4.14 16.52 -6.08
C ASP A 176 -3.75 15.15 -6.67
N VAL A 177 -2.60 14.58 -6.25
CA VAL A 177 -2.14 13.25 -6.68
C VAL A 177 -3.14 12.17 -6.31
N ILE A 178 -3.68 12.17 -5.09
CA ILE A 178 -4.67 11.19 -4.65
C ILE A 178 -5.94 11.32 -5.51
N THR A 179 -6.43 12.54 -5.74
CA THR A 179 -7.60 12.79 -6.59
C THR A 179 -7.39 12.22 -8.00
N TYR A 180 -6.22 12.47 -8.61
CA TYR A 180 -5.86 11.87 -9.88
C TYR A 180 -5.81 10.33 -9.83
N MET A 181 -5.20 9.76 -8.78
CA MET A 181 -5.14 8.30 -8.61
C MET A 181 -6.54 7.68 -8.52
N ARG A 182 -7.50 8.35 -7.88
CA ARG A 182 -8.89 7.90 -7.77
C ARG A 182 -9.61 7.88 -9.13
N ASP A 183 -9.19 8.72 -10.07
CA ASP A 183 -9.74 8.78 -11.44
C ASP A 183 -9.10 7.78 -12.43
N LEU A 184 -7.91 7.25 -12.12
CA LEU A 184 -7.18 6.30 -12.99
C LEU A 184 -8.03 5.09 -13.42
N PRO A 185 -8.82 4.42 -12.55
CA PRO A 185 -9.65 3.29 -12.94
C PRO A 185 -10.72 3.62 -13.99
N ASN A 186 -11.20 4.87 -14.02
CA ASN A 186 -12.28 5.31 -14.92
C ASN A 186 -11.74 5.83 -16.26
N SER A 187 -10.41 5.96 -16.38
CA SER A 187 -9.71 6.55 -17.51
C SER A 187 -9.15 5.50 -18.50
N GLN A 188 -9.60 4.24 -18.38
CA GLN A 188 -9.11 3.08 -19.14
C GLN A 188 -10.14 2.55 -20.14
#